data_AF-A0A644X0J6-F1
#
_entry.id   AF-A0A644X0J6-F1
#
_cell.length_a   1.000
_cell.length_b   1.000
_cell.length_c   1.000
_cell.angle_alpha   90.00
_cell.angle_beta   90.00
_cell.angle_gamma   90.00
#
_symmetry.space_group_name_H-M   'P 1'
#
loop_
_entity.id
_entity.type
_entity.pdbx_description
1 polymer ?
#
loop_
_entity_poly.entity_id
_entity_poly.type
_entity_poly.pdbx_seq_one_letter_code
_entity_poly.pdbx_strand_id
1 'polypeptide(L)'
;MKKVFLITIITLVWSIGSCLAQEQKKANSFVTSTMARKISYYCQYNQRALALFANANQINVSSDADKILRSLDKHLDYAEKFIINLYYNYGVKMSYFALKDAGFTIKETDIAESIWKKEQEKQNIIAEKKRQEKEQALLKRIEKGDIFTKDMLSVQPDIEIDIANMATYSVLNDKNEYMNYDYDCIIAKDGKLSLKNPSDSLHYSNIQKFIYQYISDEDMGGGVYRAGSIKIDGKDIPVNSYVNIKFNEQRYKHRGYLDLTMKKNKKTGQWEILPESSTDLMRWTYDEPEQLKSDLESAFYNCPKLQEMKGKIKLKIDVYKRILKSNISDKIDLSHYFDISYLKKDIWGGEYIPIEYYISF
;
A
#
# COMPACT_ATOMS: atom_id res chain seq x y z
N MET A 1 -6.11 59.74 0.98
CA MET A 1 -7.27 59.14 0.27
C MET A 1 -7.48 57.75 0.87
N LYS A 2 -8.52 57.48 1.70
CA LYS A 2 -9.95 57.24 1.33
C LYS A 2 -10.00 56.19 0.19
N LYS A 3 -10.54 54.97 0.27
CA LYS A 3 -11.65 54.31 1.02
C LYS A 3 -11.33 52.79 1.04
N VAL A 4 -11.48 52.05 2.15
CA VAL A 4 -12.68 51.34 2.66
C VAL A 4 -13.35 50.42 1.63
N PHE A 5 -13.53 49.15 2.02
CA PHE A 5 -14.50 48.09 1.63
C PHE A 5 -13.72 46.76 1.55
N LEU A 6 -14.10 45.61 2.11
CA LEU A 6 -15.12 45.20 3.08
C LEU A 6 -14.82 43.69 3.29
N ILE A 7 -14.24 43.28 4.42
CA ILE A 7 -14.33 41.86 4.82
C ILE A 7 -14.83 41.81 6.24
N THR A 8 -16.06 41.31 6.28
CA THR A 8 -17.04 41.30 7.32
C THR A 8 -16.85 40.01 8.14
N ILE A 9 -16.62 40.17 9.45
CA ILE A 9 -17.15 39.35 10.54
C ILE A 9 -16.95 37.81 10.41
N ILE A 10 -15.86 37.27 10.98
CA ILE A 10 -15.85 35.93 11.63
C ILE A 10 -14.90 35.95 12.84
N THR A 11 -15.20 36.76 13.85
CA THR A 11 -14.61 36.61 15.19
C THR A 11 -15.58 37.17 16.24
N LEU A 12 -16.78 36.59 16.36
CA LEU A 12 -17.62 36.73 17.56
C LEU A 12 -18.81 35.74 17.54
N VAL A 13 -18.57 34.46 17.80
CA VAL A 13 -19.64 33.54 18.26
C VAL A 13 -19.10 32.64 19.38
N TRP A 14 -18.34 33.19 20.33
CA TRP A 14 -17.88 32.47 21.53
C TRP A 14 -18.05 33.33 22.79
N SER A 15 -19.06 34.22 22.82
CA SER A 15 -19.29 35.10 23.98
C SER A 15 -20.71 35.68 24.07
N ILE A 16 -21.72 34.96 23.61
CA ILE A 16 -23.11 35.18 24.06
C ILE A 16 -23.70 33.82 24.44
N GLY A 17 -23.66 33.52 25.73
CA GLY A 17 -24.17 32.29 26.32
C GLY A 17 -23.78 32.07 27.78
N SER A 18 -23.37 33.11 28.51
CA SER A 18 -23.09 33.06 29.95
C SER A 18 -23.88 34.14 30.69
N CYS A 19 -25.19 34.16 30.44
CA CYS A 19 -26.26 34.66 31.30
C CYS A 19 -27.55 34.48 30.49
N LEU A 20 -28.58 33.89 31.10
CA LEU A 20 -29.78 33.29 30.46
C LEU A 20 -29.61 31.83 30.03
N ALA A 21 -29.65 30.92 31.02
CA ALA A 21 -30.48 29.71 30.97
C ALA A 21 -30.50 29.02 32.35
N GLN A 22 -30.91 29.76 33.39
CA GLN A 22 -31.54 29.14 34.57
C GLN A 22 -33.05 29.02 34.31
N GLU A 23 -33.39 28.47 33.15
CA GLU A 23 -34.62 27.75 32.91
C GLU A 23 -34.16 26.47 32.23
N GLN A 24 -33.87 25.45 33.04
CA GLN A 24 -34.00 24.08 32.57
C GLN A 24 -35.41 24.02 31.97
N LYS A 25 -35.52 24.05 30.64
CA LYS A 25 -36.66 23.46 29.96
C LYS A 25 -36.82 22.09 30.62
N LYS A 26 -37.85 21.93 31.45
CA LYS A 26 -38.37 20.62 31.82
C LYS A 26 -38.79 19.98 30.50
N ALA A 27 -37.82 19.40 29.79
CA ALA A 27 -38.10 18.28 28.93
C ALA A 27 -38.78 17.29 29.87
N ASN A 28 -40.07 17.03 29.65
CA ASN A 28 -40.82 16.06 30.42
C ASN A 28 -40.09 14.72 30.28
N SER A 29 -39.19 14.41 31.21
CA SER A 29 -38.56 13.11 31.25
C SER A 29 -39.66 12.07 31.38
N PHE A 30 -39.59 11.04 30.56
CA PHE A 30 -40.55 9.93 30.64
C PHE A 30 -40.33 9.11 31.92
N VAL A 31 -39.20 9.30 32.60
CA VAL A 31 -38.92 8.73 33.92
C VAL A 31 -39.69 9.50 34.99
N THR A 32 -40.48 8.77 35.78
CA THR A 32 -41.19 9.36 36.93
C THR A 32 -40.31 9.38 38.18
N SER A 33 -40.64 10.22 39.17
CA SER A 33 -39.98 10.22 40.48
C SER A 33 -40.04 8.83 41.16
N THR A 34 -41.08 8.04 40.92
CA THR A 34 -41.19 6.67 41.43
C THR A 34 -40.16 5.74 40.79
N MET A 35 -40.00 5.79 39.47
CA MET A 35 -38.97 5.04 38.75
C MET A 35 -37.56 5.44 39.19
N ALA A 36 -37.32 6.75 39.38
CA ALA A 36 -36.06 7.28 39.90
C ALA A 36 -35.74 6.77 41.31
N ARG A 37 -36.72 6.69 42.22
CA ARG A 37 -36.51 6.12 43.56
C ARG A 37 -36.17 4.63 43.52
N LYS A 38 -36.78 3.87 42.62
CA LYS A 38 -36.46 2.44 42.40
C LYS A 38 -35.03 2.25 41.89
N ILE A 39 -34.61 3.06 40.93
CA ILE A 39 -33.21 3.09 40.45
C ILE A 39 -32.26 3.47 41.60
N SER A 40 -32.60 4.51 42.36
CA SER A 40 -31.81 4.95 43.52
C SER A 40 -31.58 3.81 44.52
N TYR A 41 -32.66 3.15 44.94
CA TYR A 41 -32.60 1.99 45.83
C TYR A 41 -31.75 0.87 45.21
N TYR A 42 -32.04 0.48 43.98
CA TYR A 42 -31.31 -0.59 43.29
C TYR A 42 -29.81 -0.32 43.20
N CYS A 43 -29.41 0.89 42.80
CA CYS A 43 -28.00 1.28 42.72
C CYS A 43 -27.32 1.32 44.10
N GLN A 44 -27.99 1.78 45.15
CA GLN A 44 -27.42 1.82 46.50
C GLN A 44 -27.10 0.43 47.08
N TYR A 45 -27.85 -0.60 46.67
CA TYR A 45 -27.69 -1.97 47.17
C TYR A 45 -27.06 -2.93 46.13
N ASN A 46 -26.67 -2.44 44.95
CA ASN A 46 -26.01 -3.23 43.92
C ASN A 46 -24.82 -2.46 43.35
N GLN A 47 -23.60 -2.88 43.72
CA GLN A 47 -22.36 -2.23 43.30
C GLN A 47 -22.19 -2.16 41.77
N ARG A 48 -22.67 -3.17 41.03
CA ARG A 48 -22.61 -3.15 39.56
C ARG A 48 -23.55 -2.10 38.98
N ALA A 49 -24.74 -1.96 39.56
CA ALA A 49 -25.70 -0.93 39.15
C ALA A 49 -25.23 0.48 39.54
N LEU A 50 -24.57 0.64 40.69
CA LEU A 50 -23.92 1.89 41.08
C LEU A 50 -22.82 2.29 40.09
N ALA A 51 -21.93 1.36 39.76
CA ALA A 51 -20.86 1.62 38.79
C ALA A 51 -21.42 2.00 37.41
N LEU A 52 -22.48 1.32 36.97
CA LEU A 52 -23.17 1.64 35.73
C LEU A 52 -23.80 3.03 35.76
N PHE A 53 -24.45 3.39 36.87
CA PHE A 53 -25.03 4.72 37.07
C PHE A 53 -23.98 5.82 37.04
N ALA A 54 -22.85 5.62 37.75
CA ALA A 54 -21.75 6.56 37.77
C ALA A 54 -21.14 6.73 36.37
N ASN A 55 -20.92 5.62 35.65
CA ASN A 55 -20.42 5.64 34.27
C ASN A 55 -21.36 6.38 33.31
N ALA A 56 -22.66 6.07 33.35
CA ALA A 56 -23.69 6.69 32.51
C ALA A 56 -23.74 8.22 32.66
N ASN A 57 -23.41 8.71 33.85
CA ASN A 57 -23.47 10.12 34.21
C ASN A 57 -22.09 10.79 34.31
N GLN A 58 -21.01 10.09 33.93
CA GLN A 58 -19.62 10.58 33.97
C GLN A 58 -19.20 11.08 35.36
N ILE A 59 -19.65 10.40 36.41
CA ILE A 59 -19.33 10.73 37.80
C ILE A 59 -18.07 9.97 38.22
N ASN A 60 -16.97 10.69 38.44
CA ASN A 60 -15.67 10.09 38.78
C ASN A 60 -15.49 9.80 40.28
N VAL A 61 -16.36 10.37 41.14
CA VAL A 61 -16.25 10.26 42.60
C VAL A 61 -17.46 9.52 43.16
N SER A 62 -17.22 8.35 43.78
CA SER A 62 -18.29 7.49 44.32
C SER A 62 -19.21 8.21 45.31
N SER A 63 -18.66 9.08 46.16
CA SER A 63 -19.46 9.84 47.13
C SER A 63 -20.44 10.83 46.48
N ASP A 64 -20.14 11.30 45.27
CA ASP A 64 -21.01 12.22 44.56
C ASP A 64 -22.12 11.47 43.81
N ALA A 65 -21.83 10.25 43.33
CA ALA A 65 -22.86 9.35 42.81
C ALA A 65 -23.89 9.00 43.91
N ASP A 66 -23.43 8.70 45.13
CA ASP A 66 -24.32 8.40 46.26
C ASP A 66 -25.21 9.59 46.65
N LYS A 67 -24.66 10.81 46.67
CA LYS A 67 -25.44 12.03 46.94
C LYS A 67 -26.54 12.22 45.89
N ILE A 68 -26.18 12.08 44.61
CA ILE A 68 -27.12 12.24 43.49
C ILE A 68 -28.19 11.15 43.54
N LEU A 69 -27.83 9.89 43.85
CA LEU A 69 -28.79 8.80 43.99
C LEU A 69 -29.82 9.11 45.07
N ARG A 70 -29.40 9.65 46.23
CA ARG A 70 -30.32 10.01 47.33
C ARG A 70 -31.36 11.08 46.96
N SER A 71 -31.10 11.86 45.92
CA SER A 71 -32.02 12.86 45.38
C SER A 71 -32.37 12.63 43.91
N LEU A 72 -32.30 11.39 43.43
CA LEU A 72 -32.46 11.06 42.01
C LEU A 72 -33.86 11.43 41.48
N ASP A 73 -34.87 11.46 42.36
CA ASP A 73 -36.22 11.91 42.04
C ASP A 73 -36.32 13.39 41.64
N LYS A 74 -35.27 14.17 41.93
CA LYS A 74 -35.07 15.56 41.48
C LYS A 74 -34.16 15.68 40.24
N HIS A 75 -33.54 14.58 39.80
CA HIS A 75 -32.57 14.52 38.70
C HIS A 75 -32.97 13.42 37.69
N LEU A 76 -34.19 13.52 37.14
CA LEU A 76 -34.78 12.50 36.27
C LEU A 76 -33.94 12.25 35.00
N ASP A 77 -33.18 13.24 34.54
CA ASP A 77 -32.24 13.11 33.43
C ASP A 77 -31.09 12.12 33.73
N TYR A 78 -30.64 12.03 35.00
CA TYR A 78 -29.63 11.06 35.41
C TYR A 78 -30.19 9.63 35.44
N ALA A 79 -31.46 9.49 35.82
CA ALA A 79 -32.17 8.22 35.79
C ALA A 79 -32.41 7.75 34.34
N GLU A 80 -32.72 8.67 33.44
CA GLU A 80 -32.88 8.40 32.01
C GLU A 80 -31.56 7.92 31.37
N LYS A 81 -30.44 8.59 31.67
CA LYS A 81 -29.10 8.16 31.25
C LYS A 81 -28.75 6.77 31.78
N PHE A 82 -29.10 6.46 33.02
CA PHE A 82 -28.91 5.12 33.58
C PHE A 82 -29.70 4.06 32.81
N ILE A 83 -30.99 4.30 32.53
CA ILE A 83 -31.81 3.38 31.73
C ILE A 83 -31.18 3.17 30.34
N ILE A 84 -30.82 4.24 29.64
CA ILE A 84 -30.19 4.15 28.32
C ILE A 84 -28.91 3.29 28.39
N ASN A 85 -28.04 3.55 29.36
CA ASN A 85 -26.78 2.84 29.54
C ASN A 85 -26.98 1.36 29.91
N LEU A 86 -28.01 1.06 30.72
CA LEU A 86 -28.44 -0.31 31.05
C LEU A 86 -28.74 -1.11 29.77
N TYR A 87 -29.58 -0.58 28.88
CA TYR A 87 -29.90 -1.23 27.61
C TYR A 87 -28.70 -1.36 26.66
N TYR A 88 -27.78 -0.40 26.61
CA TYR A 88 -26.57 -0.55 25.81
C TYR A 88 -25.63 -1.64 26.32
N ASN A 89 -25.54 -1.84 27.64
CA ASN A 89 -24.62 -2.83 28.22
C ASN A 89 -25.20 -4.25 28.26
N TYR A 90 -26.51 -4.38 28.50
CA TYR A 90 -27.12 -5.68 28.77
C TYR A 90 -28.11 -6.13 27.68
N GLY A 91 -28.50 -5.24 26.76
CA GLY A 91 -29.54 -5.53 25.77
C GLY A 91 -30.93 -5.69 26.39
N VAL A 92 -31.96 -5.78 25.54
CA VAL A 92 -33.38 -5.70 25.96
C VAL A 92 -33.73 -6.71 27.06
N LYS A 93 -33.37 -7.98 26.87
CA LYS A 93 -33.78 -9.07 27.77
C LYS A 93 -33.19 -8.94 29.16
N MET A 94 -31.89 -8.67 29.28
CA MET A 94 -31.23 -8.58 30.59
C MET A 94 -31.52 -7.24 31.28
N SER A 95 -31.69 -6.15 30.53
CA SER A 95 -32.16 -4.89 31.10
C SER A 95 -33.56 -5.00 31.67
N TYR A 96 -34.46 -5.73 31.01
CA TYR A 96 -35.80 -6.02 31.55
C TYR A 96 -35.71 -6.71 32.92
N PHE A 97 -34.89 -7.76 33.06
CA PHE A 97 -34.71 -8.44 34.35
C PHE A 97 -34.07 -7.54 35.41
N ALA A 98 -33.05 -6.76 35.06
CA ALA A 98 -32.43 -5.82 35.99
C ALA A 98 -33.42 -4.75 36.48
N LEU A 99 -34.29 -4.23 35.61
CA LEU A 99 -35.34 -3.29 35.99
C LEU A 99 -36.42 -3.96 36.86
N LYS A 100 -36.79 -5.21 36.55
CA LYS A 100 -37.70 -6.01 37.37
C LYS A 100 -37.13 -6.24 38.77
N ASP A 101 -35.85 -6.56 38.88
CA ASP A 101 -35.14 -6.72 40.16
C ASP A 101 -35.04 -5.40 40.94
N ALA A 102 -34.98 -4.27 40.23
CA ALA A 102 -35.11 -2.93 40.80
C ALA A 102 -36.54 -2.57 41.23
N GLY A 103 -37.53 -3.46 41.02
CA GLY A 103 -38.92 -3.27 41.41
C GLY A 103 -39.78 -2.54 40.38
N PHE A 104 -39.35 -2.44 39.12
CA PHE A 104 -40.18 -1.86 38.05
C PHE A 104 -41.36 -2.78 37.73
N THR A 105 -42.52 -2.15 37.52
CA THR A 105 -43.70 -2.80 36.95
C THR A 105 -43.53 -2.99 35.45
N ILE A 106 -44.36 -3.85 34.85
CA ILE A 106 -44.38 -4.07 33.39
C ILE A 106 -44.54 -2.75 32.62
N LYS A 107 -45.45 -1.87 33.08
CA LYS A 107 -45.66 -0.56 32.44
C LYS A 107 -44.42 0.35 32.54
N GLU A 108 -43.71 0.33 33.66
CA GLU A 108 -42.48 1.11 33.82
C GLU A 108 -41.33 0.54 32.98
N THR A 109 -41.26 -0.78 32.80
CA THR A 109 -40.30 -1.39 31.87
C THR A 109 -40.60 -1.04 30.42
N ASP A 110 -41.88 -0.96 30.02
CA ASP A 110 -42.28 -0.52 28.68
C ASP A 110 -41.85 0.94 28.41
N ILE A 111 -41.99 1.81 29.43
CA ILE A 111 -41.50 3.20 29.36
C ILE A 111 -39.98 3.22 29.22
N ALA A 112 -39.25 2.44 30.01
CA ALA A 112 -37.79 2.35 29.96
C ALA A 112 -37.28 1.88 28.59
N GLU A 113 -37.93 0.88 28.00
CA GLU A 113 -37.61 0.41 26.65
C GLU A 113 -37.92 1.48 25.58
N SER A 114 -39.02 2.21 25.72
CA SER A 114 -39.39 3.32 24.83
C SER A 114 -38.35 4.44 24.85
N ILE A 115 -37.84 4.80 26.03
CA ILE A 115 -36.73 5.75 26.20
C ILE A 115 -35.51 5.27 25.41
N TRP A 116 -35.10 4.01 25.61
CA TRP A 116 -33.94 3.46 24.92
C TRP A 116 -34.13 3.41 23.40
N LYS A 117 -35.29 2.97 22.91
CA LYS A 117 -35.61 2.92 21.47
C LYS A 117 -35.49 4.30 20.81
N LYS A 118 -35.99 5.35 21.47
CA LYS A 118 -35.87 6.73 20.98
C LYS A 118 -34.41 7.20 20.91
N GLU A 119 -33.61 6.88 21.93
CA GLU A 119 -32.18 7.23 21.89
C GLU A 119 -31.42 6.41 20.83
N GLN A 120 -31.75 5.13 20.67
CA GLN A 120 -31.17 4.28 19.63
C GLN A 120 -31.48 4.83 18.22
N GLU A 121 -32.73 5.20 17.96
CA GLU A 121 -33.13 5.82 16.69
C GLU A 121 -32.37 7.11 16.42
N LYS A 122 -32.23 7.98 17.43
CA LYS A 122 -31.43 9.20 17.33
C LYS A 122 -29.96 8.91 17.04
N GLN A 123 -29.35 7.92 17.69
CA GLN A 123 -27.96 7.52 17.43
C GLN A 123 -27.80 6.93 16.02
N ASN A 124 -28.77 6.14 15.55
CA ASN A 124 -28.78 5.60 14.20
C ASN A 124 -28.85 6.72 13.15
N ILE A 125 -29.70 7.73 13.36
CA ILE A 125 -29.79 8.91 12.48
C ILE A 125 -28.46 9.68 12.44
N ILE A 126 -27.81 9.87 13.60
CA ILE A 126 -26.51 10.55 13.69
C ILE A 126 -25.42 9.73 12.97
N ALA A 127 -25.39 8.41 13.19
CA ALA A 127 -24.42 7.51 12.56
C ALA A 127 -24.60 7.48 11.04
N GLU A 128 -25.84 7.42 10.58
CA GLU A 128 -26.19 7.46 9.16
C GLU A 128 -25.79 8.80 8.52
N LYS A 129 -26.08 9.93 9.17
CA LYS A 129 -25.64 11.24 8.69
C LYS A 129 -24.11 11.33 8.60
N LYS A 130 -23.39 10.85 9.62
CA LYS A 130 -21.91 10.79 9.60
C LYS A 130 -21.38 9.90 8.49
N ARG A 131 -22.06 8.78 8.20
CA ARG A 131 -21.71 7.88 7.09
C ARG A 131 -21.86 8.60 5.75
N GLN A 132 -23.01 9.23 5.52
CA GLN A 132 -23.30 10.01 4.31
C GLN A 132 -22.31 11.18 4.13
N GLU A 133 -21.97 11.91 5.20
CA GLU A 133 -20.98 12.99 5.14
C GLU A 133 -19.58 12.48 4.73
N LYS A 134 -19.15 11.32 5.25
CA LYS A 134 -17.88 10.69 4.87
C LYS A 134 -17.88 10.22 3.43
N GLU A 135 -18.95 9.57 2.98
CA GLU A 135 -19.12 9.11 1.60
C GLU A 135 -19.12 10.30 0.63
N GLN A 136 -19.84 11.38 0.96
CA GLN A 136 -19.85 12.59 0.13
C GLN A 136 -18.47 13.27 0.08
N ALA A 137 -17.73 13.29 1.19
CA ALA A 137 -16.36 13.80 1.20
C ALA A 137 -15.42 12.94 0.34
N LEU A 138 -15.59 11.62 0.38
CA LEU A 138 -14.83 10.67 -0.43
C LEU A 138 -15.13 10.85 -1.93
N LEU A 139 -16.40 10.96 -2.32
CA LEU A 139 -16.81 11.23 -3.71
C LEU A 139 -16.19 12.53 -4.23
N LYS A 140 -16.21 13.61 -3.45
CA LYS A 140 -15.56 14.88 -3.81
C LYS A 140 -14.06 14.75 -4.05
N ARG A 141 -13.38 13.87 -3.32
CA ARG A 141 -11.95 13.58 -3.53
C ARG A 141 -11.74 12.82 -4.85
N ILE A 142 -12.58 11.83 -5.12
CA ILE A 142 -12.55 11.08 -6.40
C ILE A 142 -12.79 12.01 -7.58
N GLU A 143 -13.79 12.89 -7.50
CA GLU A 143 -14.10 13.89 -8.53
C GLU A 143 -12.95 14.87 -8.79
N LYS A 144 -12.21 15.25 -7.74
CA LYS A 144 -11.01 16.08 -7.84
C LYS A 144 -9.80 15.37 -8.43
N GLY A 145 -9.87 14.04 -8.62
CA GLY A 145 -8.76 13.24 -9.10
C GLY A 145 -7.67 13.00 -8.05
N ASP A 146 -8.02 13.06 -6.75
CA ASP A 146 -7.10 12.70 -5.66
C ASP A 146 -6.49 11.31 -5.90
N ILE A 147 -5.26 11.13 -5.40
CA ILE A 147 -4.54 9.85 -5.44
C ILE A 147 -4.71 9.13 -4.10
N PHE A 148 -5.12 7.87 -4.15
CA PHE A 148 -5.44 7.06 -2.98
C PHE A 148 -4.32 6.08 -2.65
N THR A 149 -4.14 5.83 -1.35
CA THR A 149 -3.17 4.87 -0.81
C THR A 149 -3.77 3.47 -0.74
N LYS A 150 -2.89 2.46 -0.73
CA LYS A 150 -3.25 1.03 -0.73
C LYS A 150 -4.27 0.63 0.35
N ASP A 151 -4.18 1.21 1.55
CA ASP A 151 -5.06 0.96 2.69
C ASP A 151 -6.49 1.53 2.51
N MET A 152 -6.67 2.48 1.60
CA MET A 152 -7.98 3.06 1.30
C MET A 152 -8.76 2.29 0.22
N LEU A 153 -8.11 1.36 -0.49
CA LEU A 153 -8.69 0.67 -1.64
C LEU A 153 -9.42 -0.60 -1.21
N SER A 154 -10.61 -0.83 -1.79
CA SER A 154 -11.32 -2.11 -1.69
C SER A 154 -10.70 -3.18 -2.59
N VAL A 155 -10.17 -2.78 -3.74
CA VAL A 155 -9.46 -3.65 -4.70
C VAL A 155 -8.17 -2.95 -5.10
N GLN A 156 -7.06 -3.69 -5.04
CA GLN A 156 -5.76 -3.17 -5.44
C GLN A 156 -5.65 -3.07 -6.96
N PRO A 157 -4.80 -2.17 -7.48
CA PRO A 157 -4.41 -2.20 -8.88
C PRO A 157 -3.87 -3.58 -9.29
N ASP A 158 -4.17 -3.98 -10.52
CA ASP A 158 -3.66 -5.21 -11.11
C ASP A 158 -2.84 -4.83 -12.34
N ILE A 159 -1.53 -5.04 -12.24
CA ILE A 159 -0.53 -4.68 -13.24
C ILE A 159 0.23 -5.95 -13.55
N GLU A 160 0.13 -6.40 -14.80
CA GLU A 160 0.80 -7.58 -15.31
C GLU A 160 1.47 -7.22 -16.64
N ILE A 161 2.73 -7.62 -16.80
CA ILE A 161 3.50 -7.39 -18.02
C ILE A 161 4.14 -8.68 -18.52
N ASP A 162 4.41 -8.74 -19.81
CA ASP A 162 5.24 -9.78 -20.41
C ASP A 162 6.72 -9.38 -20.34
N ILE A 163 7.36 -9.71 -19.23
CA ILE A 163 8.78 -9.40 -19.03
C ILE A 163 9.69 -10.22 -19.97
N ALA A 164 9.24 -11.38 -20.44
CA ALA A 164 9.99 -12.19 -21.39
C ALA A 164 10.04 -11.50 -22.76
N ASN A 165 8.92 -10.95 -23.21
CA ASN A 165 8.88 -10.10 -24.40
C ASN A 165 9.76 -8.86 -24.24
N MET A 166 9.70 -8.18 -23.08
CA MET A 166 10.59 -7.04 -22.77
C MET A 166 12.08 -7.40 -22.90
N ALA A 167 12.47 -8.61 -22.50
CA ALA A 167 13.83 -9.15 -22.62
C ALA A 167 14.32 -9.35 -24.08
N THR A 168 13.41 -9.38 -25.06
CA THR A 168 13.79 -9.53 -26.47
C THR A 168 14.22 -8.24 -27.15
N TYR A 169 14.00 -7.08 -26.52
CA TYR A 169 14.35 -5.78 -27.09
C TYR A 169 15.87 -5.56 -27.04
N SER A 170 16.43 -5.12 -28.16
CA SER A 170 17.86 -4.86 -28.32
C SER A 170 18.31 -3.57 -27.62
N VAL A 171 18.31 -3.57 -26.29
CA VAL A 171 18.81 -2.46 -25.47
C VAL A 171 20.16 -2.86 -24.89
N LEU A 172 21.20 -2.12 -25.26
CA LEU A 172 22.55 -2.36 -24.74
C LEU A 172 22.69 -1.77 -23.34
N ASN A 173 23.10 -2.62 -22.41
CA ASN A 173 23.40 -2.29 -21.04
C ASN A 173 24.92 -2.35 -20.78
N ASP A 174 25.41 -1.54 -19.84
CA ASP A 174 26.70 -1.80 -19.23
C ASP A 174 26.62 -3.14 -18.50
N LYS A 175 27.53 -4.08 -18.80
CA LYS A 175 27.55 -5.40 -18.15
C LYS A 175 27.60 -5.28 -16.61
N ASN A 176 28.23 -4.24 -16.09
CA ASN A 176 28.43 -4.03 -14.66
C ASN A 176 27.21 -3.35 -13.99
N GLU A 177 26.28 -2.79 -14.76
CA GLU A 177 25.06 -2.22 -14.20
C GLU A 177 24.19 -3.32 -13.61
N TYR A 178 23.96 -3.28 -12.31
CA TYR A 178 23.11 -4.21 -11.57
C TYR A 178 21.69 -3.67 -11.50
N MET A 179 20.72 -4.40 -12.04
CA MET A 179 19.33 -3.93 -12.05
C MET A 179 18.71 -4.07 -10.66
N ASN A 180 18.44 -2.94 -10.02
CA ASN A 180 17.66 -2.86 -8.78
C ASN A 180 16.87 -1.56 -8.80
N TYR A 181 15.77 -1.57 -9.55
CA TYR A 181 14.99 -0.39 -9.84
C TYR A 181 13.66 -0.42 -9.09
N ASP A 182 13.33 0.70 -8.48
CA ASP A 182 12.03 0.97 -7.88
C ASP A 182 11.39 2.15 -8.63
N TYR A 183 10.14 1.96 -9.04
CA TYR A 183 9.33 2.99 -9.69
C TYR A 183 8.15 3.32 -8.79
N ASP A 184 8.12 4.56 -8.29
CA ASP A 184 6.97 5.11 -7.59
C ASP A 184 6.01 5.71 -8.62
N CYS A 185 4.89 5.01 -8.81
CA CYS A 185 3.93 5.30 -9.88
C CYS A 185 2.55 5.66 -9.34
N ILE A 186 1.78 6.27 -10.23
CA ILE A 186 0.34 6.45 -10.11
C ILE A 186 -0.30 5.66 -11.24
N ILE A 187 -1.23 4.79 -10.90
CA ILE A 187 -2.18 4.23 -11.86
C ILE A 187 -3.44 5.09 -11.80
N ALA A 188 -3.79 5.69 -12.93
CA ALA A 188 -4.98 6.50 -13.06
C ALA A 188 -6.24 5.64 -13.07
N LYS A 189 -7.40 6.26 -12.82
CA LYS A 189 -8.71 5.58 -12.81
C LYS A 189 -9.08 4.93 -14.14
N ASP A 190 -8.47 5.38 -15.25
CA ASP A 190 -8.61 4.82 -16.59
C ASP A 190 -7.59 3.72 -16.89
N GLY A 191 -6.70 3.40 -15.94
CA GLY A 191 -5.69 2.36 -16.07
C GLY A 191 -4.33 2.84 -16.54
N LYS A 192 -4.18 4.10 -16.96
CA LYS A 192 -2.89 4.62 -17.44
C LYS A 192 -1.88 4.74 -16.32
N LEU A 193 -0.64 4.31 -16.59
CA LEU A 193 0.46 4.36 -15.63
C LEU A 193 1.35 5.57 -15.87
N SER A 194 1.77 6.22 -14.79
CA SER A 194 2.72 7.34 -14.84
C SER A 194 3.60 7.37 -13.58
N LEU A 195 4.78 7.99 -13.66
CA LEU A 195 5.57 8.29 -12.46
C LEU A 195 4.84 9.27 -11.55
N LYS A 196 4.97 9.06 -10.25
CA LYS A 196 4.53 10.03 -9.23
C LYS A 196 5.20 11.38 -9.43
N ASN A 197 6.51 11.39 -9.70
CA ASN A 197 7.23 12.58 -10.12
C ASN A 197 7.88 12.35 -11.49
N PRO A 198 7.42 13.02 -12.56
CA PRO A 198 7.98 12.83 -13.90
C PRO A 198 9.50 13.09 -13.98
N SER A 199 10.02 13.97 -13.12
CA SER A 199 11.46 14.30 -13.04
C SER A 199 12.35 13.15 -12.60
N ASP A 200 11.80 12.11 -11.95
CA ASP A 200 12.58 10.96 -11.48
C ASP A 200 13.25 10.26 -12.67
N SER A 201 12.59 10.27 -13.83
CA SER A 201 13.12 9.73 -15.09
C SER A 201 14.42 10.39 -15.58
N LEU A 202 14.73 11.62 -15.15
CA LEU A 202 15.97 12.31 -15.54
C LEU A 202 17.22 11.63 -14.97
N HIS A 203 17.07 10.96 -13.82
CA HIS A 203 18.16 10.28 -13.11
C HIS A 203 18.27 8.80 -13.46
N TYR A 204 17.34 8.27 -14.25
CA TYR A 204 17.33 6.86 -14.64
C TYR A 204 18.45 6.56 -15.65
N SER A 205 19.05 5.37 -15.48
CA SER A 205 19.92 4.78 -16.49
C SER A 205 19.15 4.47 -17.78
N ASN A 206 19.87 4.10 -18.85
CA ASN A 206 19.24 3.75 -20.12
C ASN A 206 18.29 2.57 -19.98
N ILE A 207 18.69 1.53 -19.24
CA ILE A 207 17.82 0.38 -18.97
C ILE A 207 16.63 0.76 -18.11
N GLN A 208 16.85 1.54 -17.05
CA GLN A 208 15.76 1.95 -16.18
C GLN A 208 14.72 2.80 -16.93
N LYS A 209 15.14 3.65 -17.88
CA LYS A 209 14.25 4.39 -18.78
C LYS A 209 13.50 3.47 -19.73
N PHE A 210 14.19 2.50 -20.33
CA PHE A 210 13.57 1.53 -21.23
C PHE A 210 12.48 0.72 -20.51
N ILE A 211 12.77 0.16 -19.34
CA ILE A 211 11.79 -0.59 -18.54
C ILE A 211 10.59 0.31 -18.21
N TYR A 212 10.82 1.55 -17.78
CA TYR A 212 9.73 2.48 -17.51
C TYR A 212 8.86 2.75 -18.75
N GLN A 213 9.49 2.97 -19.90
CA GLN A 213 8.77 3.15 -21.16
C GLN A 213 7.94 1.91 -21.49
N TYR A 214 8.53 0.72 -21.38
CA TYR A 214 7.83 -0.54 -21.66
C TYR A 214 6.56 -0.74 -20.81
N ILE A 215 6.62 -0.39 -19.52
CA ILE A 215 5.48 -0.56 -18.61
C ILE A 215 4.45 0.59 -18.68
N SER A 216 4.76 1.71 -19.33
CA SER A 216 3.88 2.89 -19.38
C SER A 216 3.35 3.23 -20.77
N ASP A 217 3.99 2.73 -21.83
CA ASP A 217 3.64 2.98 -23.22
C ASP A 217 2.75 1.86 -23.79
N GLU A 218 1.49 2.22 -24.06
CA GLU A 218 0.44 1.33 -24.60
C GLU A 218 0.90 0.59 -25.88
N ASP A 219 1.77 1.20 -26.68
CA ASP A 219 2.23 0.66 -27.96
C ASP A 219 3.40 -0.33 -27.83
N MET A 220 4.09 -0.40 -26.67
CA MET A 220 5.29 -1.21 -26.48
C MET A 220 5.07 -2.53 -25.75
N GLY A 221 4.07 -2.64 -24.88
CA GLY A 221 3.84 -3.87 -24.13
C GLY A 221 3.02 -3.73 -22.86
N GLY A 222 2.82 -2.50 -22.36
CA GLY A 222 1.97 -2.22 -21.21
C GLY A 222 1.65 -0.74 -21.10
N GLY A 223 0.44 -0.38 -20.66
CA GLY A 223 0.05 1.04 -20.64
C GLY A 223 -1.39 1.33 -20.25
N VAL A 224 -2.26 0.31 -20.27
CA VAL A 224 -3.59 0.37 -19.64
C VAL A 224 -3.78 -0.86 -18.78
N TYR A 225 -3.89 -0.64 -17.48
CA TYR A 225 -4.02 -1.70 -16.48
C TYR A 225 -5.33 -1.56 -15.70
N ARG A 226 -5.63 -2.54 -14.84
CA ARG A 226 -6.80 -2.41 -13.98
C ARG A 226 -6.50 -1.46 -12.84
N ALA A 227 -7.22 -0.34 -12.80
CA ALA A 227 -7.14 0.62 -11.72
C ALA A 227 -7.60 0.00 -10.38
N GLY A 228 -7.05 0.51 -9.28
CA GLY A 228 -7.58 0.26 -7.94
C GLY A 228 -8.97 0.87 -7.78
N SER A 229 -9.77 0.32 -6.85
CA SER A 229 -11.12 0.81 -6.60
C SER A 229 -11.40 1.05 -5.12
N ILE A 230 -12.39 1.89 -4.85
CA ILE A 230 -12.98 2.07 -3.52
C ILE A 230 -14.46 1.68 -3.57
N LYS A 231 -14.92 0.97 -2.54
CA LYS A 231 -16.32 0.55 -2.43
C LYS A 231 -17.17 1.68 -1.84
N ILE A 232 -18.13 2.16 -2.62
CA ILE A 232 -19.14 3.14 -2.21
C ILE A 232 -20.51 2.57 -2.56
N ASP A 233 -21.45 2.52 -1.61
CA ASP A 233 -22.78 1.92 -1.78
C ASP A 233 -22.75 0.50 -2.40
N GLY A 234 -21.77 -0.30 -1.99
CA GLY A 234 -21.59 -1.67 -2.49
C GLY A 234 -21.03 -1.78 -3.91
N LYS A 235 -20.76 -0.66 -4.59
CA LYS A 235 -20.16 -0.60 -5.92
C LYS A 235 -18.69 -0.23 -5.83
N ASP A 236 -17.86 -0.91 -6.60
CA ASP A 236 -16.44 -0.60 -6.72
C ASP A 236 -16.25 0.52 -7.76
N ILE A 237 -15.74 1.66 -7.32
CA ILE A 237 -15.49 2.85 -8.15
C ILE A 237 -13.99 2.94 -8.43
N PRO A 238 -13.54 2.95 -9.70
CA PRO A 238 -12.14 3.13 -10.05
C PRO A 238 -11.60 4.49 -9.61
N VAL A 239 -10.38 4.52 -9.09
CA VAL A 239 -9.71 5.74 -8.60
C VAL A 239 -8.24 5.80 -9.00
N ASN A 240 -7.66 6.99 -8.96
CA ASN A 240 -6.21 7.13 -9.08
C ASN A 240 -5.54 6.57 -7.82
N SER A 241 -4.48 5.78 -7.95
CA SER A 241 -3.85 5.18 -6.77
C SER A 241 -2.34 5.06 -6.91
N TYR A 242 -1.65 5.07 -5.77
CA TYR A 242 -0.21 4.84 -5.71
C TYR A 242 0.09 3.35 -5.94
N VAL A 243 1.11 3.09 -6.75
CA VAL A 243 1.66 1.75 -6.97
C VAL A 243 3.18 1.83 -7.00
N ASN A 244 3.85 0.84 -6.41
CA ASN A 244 5.30 0.72 -6.47
C ASN A 244 5.64 -0.53 -7.29
N ILE A 245 6.43 -0.33 -8.34
CA ILE A 245 6.86 -1.40 -9.25
C ILE A 245 8.35 -1.61 -9.06
N LYS A 246 8.76 -2.87 -8.90
CA LYS A 246 10.13 -3.25 -8.61
C LYS A 246 10.67 -4.18 -9.67
N PHE A 247 11.91 -3.97 -10.08
CA PHE A 247 12.69 -4.89 -10.90
C PHE A 247 14.02 -5.16 -10.22
N ASN A 248 14.35 -6.43 -10.03
CA ASN A 248 15.58 -6.85 -9.38
C ASN A 248 16.23 -7.99 -10.17
N GLU A 249 17.48 -7.79 -10.54
CA GLU A 249 18.32 -8.81 -11.13
C GLU A 249 19.05 -9.58 -10.04
N GLN A 250 19.17 -10.90 -10.20
CA GLN A 250 20.02 -11.75 -9.38
C GLN A 250 21.09 -12.40 -10.26
N ARG A 251 22.34 -12.38 -9.79
CA ARG A 251 23.48 -12.97 -10.49
C ARG A 251 24.02 -14.17 -9.73
N TYR A 252 24.18 -15.30 -10.41
CA TYR A 252 24.70 -16.54 -9.85
C TYR A 252 25.95 -16.95 -10.60
N LYS A 253 27.10 -16.88 -9.93
CA LYS A 253 28.37 -17.31 -10.51
C LYS A 253 28.41 -18.83 -10.65
N HIS A 254 28.72 -19.31 -11.85
CA HIS A 254 29.01 -20.73 -12.07
C HIS A 254 30.34 -21.13 -11.40
N ARG A 255 30.45 -22.39 -11.00
CA ARG A 255 31.68 -22.87 -10.33
C ARG A 255 32.82 -23.01 -11.35
N GLY A 256 33.93 -22.32 -11.09
CA GLY A 256 35.11 -22.35 -11.96
C GLY A 256 35.07 -21.27 -13.03
N TYR A 257 35.85 -21.45 -14.09
CA TYR A 257 35.93 -20.55 -15.23
C TYR A 257 36.10 -21.35 -16.53
N LEU A 258 35.72 -20.76 -17.66
CA LEU A 258 35.99 -21.29 -19.00
C LEU A 258 37.36 -20.80 -19.47
N ASP A 259 38.16 -21.74 -19.99
CA ASP A 259 39.40 -21.45 -20.70
C ASP A 259 39.18 -21.67 -22.20
N LEU A 260 39.09 -20.58 -22.96
CA LEU A 260 38.81 -20.65 -24.40
C LEU A 260 39.95 -20.06 -25.20
N THR A 261 40.31 -20.72 -26.31
CA THR A 261 41.18 -20.13 -27.32
C THR A 261 40.34 -19.74 -28.53
N MET A 262 40.52 -18.51 -29.00
CA MET A 262 39.78 -17.96 -30.12
C MET A 262 40.71 -17.40 -31.19
N LYS A 263 40.21 -17.33 -32.42
CA LYS A 263 40.90 -16.73 -33.56
C LYS A 263 39.91 -16.02 -34.46
N LYS A 264 40.30 -14.86 -34.99
CA LYS A 264 39.53 -14.16 -36.02
C LYS A 264 39.58 -14.92 -37.35
N ASN A 265 38.43 -15.30 -37.87
CA ASN A 265 38.32 -15.90 -39.20
C ASN A 265 38.73 -14.86 -40.26
N LYS A 266 39.66 -15.23 -41.13
CA LYS A 266 40.20 -14.32 -42.15
C LYS A 266 39.19 -13.96 -43.25
N LYS A 267 38.19 -14.80 -43.50
CA LYS A 267 37.16 -14.62 -44.53
C LYS A 267 35.97 -13.82 -44.03
N THR A 268 35.46 -14.15 -42.84
CA THR A 268 34.25 -13.50 -42.29
C THR A 268 34.59 -12.33 -41.38
N GLY A 269 35.83 -12.22 -40.90
CA GLY A 269 36.23 -11.21 -39.92
C GLY A 269 35.65 -11.44 -38.52
N GLN A 270 34.92 -12.54 -38.28
CA GLN A 270 34.31 -12.85 -36.99
C GLN A 270 35.27 -13.64 -36.09
N TRP A 271 35.11 -13.52 -34.78
CA TRP A 271 35.84 -14.33 -33.81
C TRP A 271 35.22 -15.73 -33.73
N GLU A 272 36.04 -16.77 -33.87
CA GLU A 272 35.62 -18.16 -33.76
C GLU A 272 36.31 -18.83 -32.58
N ILE A 273 35.54 -19.57 -31.78
CA ILE A 273 36.05 -20.46 -30.73
C ILE A 273 36.70 -21.67 -31.41
N LEU A 274 37.95 -21.97 -31.06
CA LEU A 274 38.66 -23.11 -31.65
C LEU A 274 38.05 -24.44 -31.18
N PRO A 275 38.02 -25.50 -32.02
CA PRO A 275 37.36 -26.78 -31.70
C PRO A 275 37.90 -27.47 -30.43
N GLU A 276 39.17 -27.27 -30.11
CA GLU A 276 39.79 -27.78 -28.89
C GLU A 276 39.15 -27.20 -27.61
N SER A 277 38.60 -25.99 -27.69
CA SER A 277 37.91 -25.30 -26.59
C SER A 277 36.38 -25.49 -26.59
N SER A 278 35.77 -25.94 -27.69
CA SER A 278 34.32 -26.14 -27.74
C SER A 278 33.84 -27.34 -26.91
N THR A 279 34.71 -28.34 -26.72
CA THR A 279 34.43 -29.50 -25.85
C THR A 279 34.36 -29.09 -24.37
N ASP A 280 35.17 -28.10 -23.97
CA ASP A 280 35.14 -27.55 -22.62
C ASP A 280 33.85 -26.77 -22.38
N LEU A 281 33.36 -26.04 -23.38
CA LEU A 281 32.09 -25.30 -23.31
C LEU A 281 30.89 -26.25 -23.14
N MET A 282 30.83 -27.36 -23.91
CA MET A 282 29.77 -28.38 -23.80
C MET A 282 29.77 -29.12 -22.45
N ARG A 283 30.92 -29.22 -21.78
CA ARG A 283 31.03 -29.83 -20.45
C ARG A 283 30.63 -28.89 -19.31
N TRP A 284 30.63 -27.59 -19.58
CA TRP A 284 30.52 -26.56 -18.54
C TRP A 284 29.08 -26.20 -18.20
N THR A 285 28.14 -26.36 -19.14
CA THR A 285 26.70 -26.37 -18.86
C THR A 285 26.08 -27.64 -19.42
N TYR A 286 25.54 -28.47 -18.53
CA TYR A 286 24.86 -29.72 -18.92
C TYR A 286 23.50 -29.42 -19.58
N ASP A 287 22.84 -28.33 -19.17
CA ASP A 287 21.45 -28.06 -19.53
C ASP A 287 21.29 -27.19 -20.79
N GLU A 288 22.17 -26.20 -21.03
CA GLU A 288 21.98 -25.18 -22.09
C GLU A 288 23.30 -24.72 -22.77
N PRO A 289 24.08 -25.61 -23.40
CA PRO A 289 25.37 -25.27 -23.99
C PRO A 289 25.27 -24.33 -25.20
N GLU A 290 24.19 -24.42 -26.00
CA GLU A 290 24.00 -23.58 -27.18
C GLU A 290 23.60 -22.13 -26.84
N GLN A 291 22.76 -21.93 -25.81
CA GLN A 291 22.42 -20.59 -25.33
C GLN A 291 23.65 -19.88 -24.78
N LEU A 292 24.42 -20.56 -23.92
CA LEU A 292 25.67 -20.03 -23.39
C LEU A 292 26.65 -19.64 -24.51
N LYS A 293 26.78 -20.49 -25.53
CA LYS A 293 27.61 -20.22 -26.70
C LYS A 293 27.14 -18.96 -27.44
N SER A 294 25.84 -18.85 -27.70
CA SER A 294 25.24 -17.69 -28.38
C SER A 294 25.47 -16.39 -27.58
N ASP A 295 25.21 -16.41 -26.26
CA ASP A 295 25.44 -15.27 -25.38
C ASP A 295 26.91 -14.83 -25.39
N LEU A 296 27.82 -15.81 -25.40
CA LEU A 296 29.25 -15.58 -25.40
C LEU A 296 29.76 -15.01 -26.74
N GLU A 297 29.27 -15.53 -27.86
CA GLU A 297 29.56 -15.00 -29.20
C GLU A 297 29.07 -13.54 -29.33
N SER A 298 27.89 -13.23 -28.79
CA SER A 298 27.36 -11.87 -28.69
C SER A 298 28.25 -10.96 -27.84
N ALA A 299 28.69 -11.43 -26.67
CA ALA A 299 29.62 -10.68 -25.81
C ALA A 299 30.94 -10.36 -26.51
N PHE A 300 31.50 -11.30 -27.28
CA PHE A 300 32.72 -11.06 -28.06
C PHE A 300 32.50 -10.07 -29.20
N TYR A 301 31.36 -10.14 -29.89
CA TYR A 301 31.01 -9.19 -30.93
C TYR A 301 30.90 -7.76 -30.36
N ASN A 302 30.24 -7.61 -29.21
CA ASN A 302 30.02 -6.33 -28.53
C ASN A 302 31.22 -5.83 -27.70
N CYS A 303 32.40 -6.40 -27.91
CA CYS A 303 33.61 -6.07 -27.17
C CYS A 303 34.62 -5.28 -28.04
N PRO A 304 34.71 -3.93 -27.91
CA PRO A 304 35.55 -3.11 -28.79
C PRO A 304 37.02 -3.51 -28.78
N LYS A 305 37.57 -3.80 -27.59
CA LYS A 305 38.98 -4.18 -27.44
C LYS A 305 39.30 -5.49 -28.16
N LEU A 306 38.41 -6.47 -28.12
CA LEU A 306 38.59 -7.72 -28.88
C LEU A 306 38.55 -7.47 -30.39
N GLN A 307 37.79 -6.48 -30.88
CA GLN A 307 37.73 -6.18 -32.31
C GLN A 307 39.08 -5.71 -32.88
N GLU A 308 39.90 -5.05 -32.08
CA GLU A 308 41.22 -4.52 -32.45
C GLU A 308 42.35 -5.57 -32.39
N MET A 309 42.15 -6.64 -31.64
CA MET A 309 43.19 -7.66 -31.44
C MET A 309 43.41 -8.53 -32.69
N LYS A 310 44.63 -9.06 -32.82
CA LYS A 310 45.07 -9.91 -33.94
C LYS A 310 45.63 -11.24 -33.44
N GLY A 311 45.52 -12.26 -34.27
CA GLY A 311 46.10 -13.58 -33.99
C GLY A 311 45.19 -14.47 -33.14
N LYS A 312 45.81 -15.41 -32.41
CA LYS A 312 45.12 -16.29 -31.46
C LYS A 312 45.11 -15.63 -30.09
N ILE A 313 43.96 -15.64 -29.42
CA ILE A 313 43.78 -15.09 -28.07
C ILE A 313 43.37 -16.22 -27.14
N LYS A 314 43.94 -16.26 -25.95
CA LYS A 314 43.47 -17.12 -24.86
C LYS A 314 42.66 -16.28 -23.88
N LEU A 315 41.47 -16.76 -23.56
CA LEU A 315 40.52 -16.12 -22.68
C LEU A 315 40.29 -16.97 -21.44
N LYS A 316 40.19 -16.30 -20.29
CA LYS A 316 39.66 -16.83 -19.04
C LYS A 316 38.34 -16.11 -18.75
N ILE A 317 37.27 -16.88 -18.58
CA ILE A 317 35.91 -16.35 -18.53
C ILE A 317 35.18 -16.91 -17.32
N ASP A 318 34.83 -16.04 -16.37
CA ASP A 318 33.87 -16.39 -15.33
C ASP A 318 32.45 -16.12 -15.86
N VAL A 319 31.53 -17.06 -15.68
CA VAL A 319 30.15 -16.96 -16.19
C VAL A 319 29.18 -16.83 -15.04
N TYR A 320 28.16 -16.02 -15.24
CA TYR A 320 27.11 -15.77 -14.28
C TYR A 320 25.75 -15.91 -14.96
N LYS A 321 24.89 -16.74 -14.38
CA LYS A 321 23.47 -16.79 -14.72
C LYS A 321 22.79 -15.55 -14.15
N ARG A 322 21.93 -14.93 -14.96
CA ARG A 322 21.16 -13.74 -14.60
C ARG A 322 19.67 -14.09 -14.53
N ILE A 323 19.00 -13.70 -13.45
CA ILE A 323 17.56 -13.88 -13.28
C ILE A 323 16.93 -12.53 -12.98
N LEU A 324 15.98 -12.09 -13.81
CA LEU A 324 15.21 -10.88 -13.56
C LEU A 324 13.92 -11.24 -12.80
N LYS A 325 13.62 -10.47 -11.77
CA LYS A 325 12.40 -10.59 -10.97
C LYS A 325 11.64 -9.28 -10.97
N SER A 326 10.32 -9.38 -10.96
CA SER A 326 9.43 -8.24 -10.76
C SER A 326 8.30 -8.60 -9.79
N ASN A 327 7.66 -7.59 -9.21
CA ASN A 327 6.41 -7.77 -8.45
C ASN A 327 5.15 -7.71 -9.33
N ILE A 328 5.31 -7.50 -10.64
CA ILE A 328 4.22 -7.38 -11.62
C ILE A 328 4.37 -8.36 -12.81
N SER A 329 5.22 -9.38 -12.67
CA SER A 329 5.42 -10.41 -13.69
C SER A 329 6.13 -11.62 -13.08
N ASP A 330 6.14 -12.73 -13.82
CA ASP A 330 6.97 -13.88 -13.50
C ASP A 330 8.46 -13.54 -13.60
N LYS A 331 9.29 -14.40 -13.00
CA LYS A 331 10.75 -14.28 -13.16
C LYS A 331 11.18 -14.86 -14.51
N ILE A 332 12.22 -14.30 -15.10
CA ILE A 332 12.83 -14.80 -16.34
C ILE A 332 14.34 -14.95 -16.19
N ASP A 333 14.90 -15.85 -16.98
CA ASP A 333 16.35 -15.94 -17.18
C ASP A 333 16.76 -14.90 -18.24
N LEU A 334 17.79 -14.13 -17.96
CA LEU A 334 18.40 -13.18 -18.90
C LEU A 334 19.66 -13.79 -19.52
N SER A 335 20.14 -13.17 -20.61
CA SER A 335 21.43 -13.52 -21.23
C SER A 335 22.55 -13.55 -20.18
N HIS A 336 23.44 -14.53 -20.29
CA HIS A 336 24.54 -14.72 -19.33
C HIS A 336 25.45 -13.49 -19.25
N TYR A 337 25.93 -13.20 -18.04
CA TYR A 337 26.98 -12.22 -17.79
C TYR A 337 28.34 -12.90 -17.68
N PHE A 338 29.38 -12.24 -18.20
CA PHE A 338 30.72 -12.77 -18.30
C PHE A 338 31.74 -11.78 -17.73
N ASP A 339 32.65 -12.26 -16.88
CA ASP A 339 33.92 -11.56 -16.65
C ASP A 339 34.96 -12.16 -17.59
N ILE A 340 35.28 -11.44 -18.67
CA ILE A 340 36.22 -11.89 -19.70
C ILE A 340 37.58 -11.26 -19.44
N SER A 341 38.61 -12.08 -19.39
CA SER A 341 40.00 -11.63 -19.37
C SER A 341 40.83 -12.35 -20.43
N TYR A 342 41.78 -11.66 -21.06
CA TYR A 342 42.68 -12.28 -22.03
C TYR A 342 44.10 -12.37 -21.48
N LEU A 343 44.79 -13.44 -21.87
CA LEU A 343 46.20 -13.62 -21.51
C LEU A 343 47.08 -12.71 -22.39
N LYS A 344 47.65 -11.68 -21.78
CA LYS A 344 48.76 -10.92 -22.37
C LYS A 344 50.07 -11.56 -21.94
N LYS A 345 50.83 -12.07 -22.91
CA LYS A 345 52.19 -12.58 -22.65
C LYS A 345 53.19 -11.45 -22.75
N ASP A 346 54.12 -11.39 -21.81
CA ASP A 346 55.32 -10.56 -21.87
C ASP A 346 56.58 -11.42 -21.67
N ILE A 347 57.74 -10.77 -21.59
CA ILE A 347 59.05 -11.43 -21.50
C ILE A 347 59.26 -12.10 -20.13
N TRP A 348 58.50 -11.69 -19.10
CA TRP A 348 58.66 -12.09 -17.70
C TRP A 348 57.55 -13.01 -17.19
N GLY A 349 56.47 -13.19 -17.96
CA GLY A 349 55.34 -14.04 -17.61
C GLY A 349 54.11 -13.76 -18.48
N GLY A 350 52.94 -14.22 -18.03
CA GLY A 350 51.66 -13.90 -18.65
C GLY A 350 50.68 -13.38 -17.61
N GLU A 351 49.99 -12.28 -17.92
CA GLU A 351 48.97 -11.67 -17.06
C GLU A 351 47.61 -11.73 -17.76
N TYR A 352 46.54 -11.96 -16.99
CA TYR A 352 45.17 -11.86 -17.47
C TYR A 352 44.66 -10.44 -17.31
N ILE A 353 44.29 -9.80 -18.42
CA ILE A 353 43.79 -8.43 -18.45
C ILE A 353 42.28 -8.46 -18.72
N PRO A 354 41.44 -7.82 -17.88
CA PRO A 354 39.99 -7.78 -18.07
C PRO A 354 39.61 -7.00 -19.34
N ILE A 355 38.42 -7.31 -19.87
CA ILE A 355 37.83 -6.63 -21.00
C ILE A 355 36.38 -6.25 -20.72
N GLU A 356 36.00 -5.03 -21.14
CA GLU A 356 34.63 -4.52 -21.09
C GLU A 356 33.88 -4.82 -22.40
N TYR A 357 32.57 -5.02 -22.29
CA TYR A 357 31.65 -5.21 -23.41
C TYR A 357 30.24 -4.78 -22.99
N TYR A 358 29.38 -4.51 -23.97
CA TYR A 358 27.96 -4.24 -23.72
C TYR A 358 27.15 -5.52 -23.81
N ILE A 359 26.24 -5.71 -22.86
CA ILE A 359 25.33 -6.86 -22.81
C ILE A 359 23.94 -6.44 -23.30
N SER A 360 23.26 -7.29 -24.05
CA SER A 360 21.84 -7.09 -24.32
C SER A 360 21.04 -7.24 -23.01
N PHE A 361 19.89 -6.58 -22.94
CA PHE A 361 18.98 -6.64 -21.80
C PHE A 361 18.80 -8.08 -21.29
#